data_AF-F5IX14-F1
#
_entry.id   AF-F5IX14-F1
#
_cell.length_a   1.000
_cell.length_b   1.000
_cell.length_c   1.000
_cell.angle_alpha   90.00
_cell.angle_beta   90.00
_cell.angle_gamma   90.00
#
_symmetry.space_group_name_H-M   'P 1'
#
loop_
_entity.id
_entity.type
_entity.pdbx_description
1 polymer ?
#
loop_
_entity_poly.entity_id
_entity_poly.type
_entity_poly.pdbx_seq_one_letter_code
_entity_poly.pdbx_strand_id
1 'polypeptide(L)'
;MWSDWKEQIKHQPKVRHSLLWEYDLCSFDWQYMRALVVERVIERGWDEDYYALFALYGGMDGVRRIIRDEVLILSDKDIAFVCTAFNLKKEDLKCYIRKQSRQALMNS
;
A
#
# COMPACT_ATOMS: atom_id res chain seq x y z
N MET A 1 -0.26 -15.00 -4.67
CA MET A 1 -0.71 -13.98 -5.64
C MET A 1 0.45 -13.53 -6.51
N TRP A 2 1.51 -12.95 -5.96
CA TRP A 2 2.70 -12.54 -6.72
C TRP A 2 3.90 -13.48 -6.46
N SER A 3 3.86 -14.72 -6.93
CA SER A 3 4.97 -15.67 -6.69
C SER A 3 6.22 -15.38 -7.52
N ASP A 4 6.04 -14.75 -8.68
CA ASP A 4 7.05 -14.43 -9.68
C ASP A 4 7.57 -12.99 -9.59
N TRP A 5 7.21 -12.24 -8.54
CA TRP A 5 7.53 -10.82 -8.42
C TRP A 5 9.02 -10.49 -8.59
N LYS A 6 9.92 -11.40 -8.16
CA LYS A 6 11.38 -11.23 -8.29
C LYS A 6 11.84 -11.20 -9.75
N GLU A 7 11.13 -11.88 -10.64
CA GLU A 7 11.38 -11.82 -12.08
C GLU A 7 10.74 -10.56 -12.66
N GLN A 8 9.52 -10.24 -12.25
CA GLN A 8 8.77 -9.08 -12.74
C GLN A 8 9.48 -7.75 -12.46
N ILE A 9 10.11 -7.60 -11.29
CA ILE A 9 10.87 -6.37 -10.97
C ILE A 9 12.05 -6.13 -11.91
N LYS A 10 12.59 -7.16 -12.58
CA LYS A 10 13.69 -7.01 -13.54
C LYS A 10 13.25 -6.24 -14.79
N HIS A 11 11.96 -6.21 -15.08
CA HIS A 11 11.38 -5.41 -16.16
C HIS A 11 11.19 -3.93 -15.80
N GLN A 12 11.67 -3.50 -14.62
CA GLN A 12 11.57 -2.12 -14.13
C GLN A 12 10.13 -1.56 -14.19
N PRO A 13 9.16 -2.27 -13.59
CA PRO A 13 7.77 -1.82 -13.56
C PRO A 13 7.65 -0.46 -12.88
N LYS A 14 6.68 0.34 -13.33
CA LYS A 14 6.42 1.68 -12.81
C LYS A 14 4.99 1.79 -12.32
N VAL A 15 4.80 2.48 -11.21
CA VAL A 15 3.46 2.84 -10.74
C VAL A 15 2.81 3.73 -11.81
N ARG A 16 1.61 3.36 -12.26
CA ARG A 16 0.88 4.12 -13.27
C ARG A 16 0.58 5.52 -12.74
N HIS A 17 0.91 6.52 -13.55
CA HIS A 17 0.75 7.93 -13.18
C HIS A 17 -0.72 8.31 -12.85
N SER A 18 -1.69 7.62 -13.46
CA SER A 18 -3.12 7.85 -13.21
C SER A 18 -3.57 7.55 -11.77
N LEU A 19 -2.79 6.77 -11.01
CA LEU A 19 -3.06 6.52 -9.58
C LEU A 19 -2.74 7.72 -8.69
N LEU A 20 -1.90 8.64 -9.19
CA LEU A 20 -1.37 9.82 -8.52
C LEU A 20 -1.64 11.07 -9.37
N TRP A 21 -2.76 11.09 -10.11
CA TRP A 21 -3.09 12.11 -11.11
C TRP A 21 -3.10 13.54 -10.56
N GLU A 22 -3.27 13.70 -9.25
CA GLU A 22 -3.26 15.00 -8.57
C GLU A 22 -1.86 15.52 -8.19
N TYR A 23 -0.81 14.72 -8.39
CA TYR A 23 0.57 15.06 -8.01
C TYR A 23 1.44 15.39 -9.24
N ASP A 24 2.33 16.37 -9.09
CA ASP A 24 3.42 16.58 -10.03
C ASP A 24 4.51 15.51 -9.83
N LEU A 25 4.55 14.54 -10.76
CA LEU A 25 5.49 13.42 -10.69
C LEU A 25 6.93 13.79 -11.07
N CYS A 26 7.17 14.98 -11.64
CA CYS A 26 8.52 15.44 -11.94
C CYS A 26 9.33 15.76 -10.68
N SER A 27 8.67 16.23 -9.64
CA SER A 27 9.28 16.62 -8.36
C SER A 27 8.86 15.71 -7.18
N PHE A 28 8.22 14.59 -7.48
CA PHE A 28 7.62 13.70 -6.48
C PHE A 28 8.67 12.86 -5.74
N ASP A 29 8.72 13.04 -4.42
CA ASP A 29 9.54 12.21 -3.54
C ASP A 29 8.81 10.90 -3.21
N TRP A 30 9.14 9.86 -3.97
CA TRP A 30 8.58 8.51 -3.82
C TRP A 30 8.83 7.88 -2.45
N GLN A 31 9.93 8.24 -1.77
CA GLN A 31 10.24 7.67 -0.45
C GLN A 31 9.49 8.39 0.66
N TYR A 32 9.41 9.72 0.58
CA TYR A 32 8.61 10.51 1.50
C TYR A 32 7.12 10.18 1.38
N MET A 33 6.62 10.01 0.15
CA MET A 33 5.21 9.76 -0.14
C MET A 33 4.82 8.28 -0.13
N ARG A 34 5.71 7.37 0.30
CA ARG A 34 5.53 5.91 0.13
C ARG A 34 4.23 5.35 0.71
N ALA A 35 3.77 5.86 1.85
CA ALA A 35 2.52 5.45 2.47
C ALA A 35 1.32 5.73 1.56
N LEU A 36 1.28 6.92 0.95
CA LEU A 36 0.26 7.29 -0.02
C LEU A 36 0.35 6.43 -1.28
N VAL A 37 1.56 6.24 -1.83
CA VAL A 37 1.74 5.44 -3.05
C VAL A 37 1.22 4.01 -2.84
N VAL A 38 1.59 3.40 -1.72
CA VAL A 38 1.10 2.05 -1.35
C VAL A 38 -0.42 2.04 -1.17
N GLU A 39 -1.00 3.04 -0.49
CA GLU A 39 -2.45 3.19 -0.34
C GLU A 39 -3.16 3.24 -1.70
N ARG A 40 -2.69 4.05 -2.66
CA ARG A 40 -3.31 4.18 -3.98
C ARG A 40 -3.23 2.92 -4.83
N VAL A 41 -2.12 2.19 -4.74
CA VAL A 41 -1.98 0.91 -5.43
C VAL A 41 -2.88 -0.15 -4.80
N ILE A 42 -3.08 -0.13 -3.47
CA ILE A 42 -4.05 -1.02 -2.84
C ILE A 42 -5.46 -0.75 -3.34
N GLU A 43 -5.87 0.52 -3.39
CA GLU A 43 -7.24 0.88 -3.75
C GLU A 43 -7.57 0.64 -5.24
N ARG A 44 -6.59 0.82 -6.15
CA ARG A 44 -6.85 0.95 -7.60
C ARG A 44 -5.79 0.32 -8.51
N GLY A 45 -4.74 -0.24 -7.92
CA GLY A 45 -3.59 -0.78 -8.63
C GLY A 45 -3.84 -2.14 -9.26
N TRP A 46 -3.03 -2.44 -10.27
CA TRP A 46 -2.99 -3.72 -10.99
C TRP A 46 -1.67 -4.41 -10.65
N ASP A 47 -1.48 -5.66 -11.06
CA ASP A 47 -0.29 -6.44 -10.70
C ASP A 47 1.02 -5.72 -11.05
N GLU A 48 1.08 -4.99 -12.17
CA GLU A 48 2.23 -4.19 -12.57
C GLU A 48 2.54 -3.07 -11.56
N ASP A 49 1.53 -2.45 -10.97
CA ASP A 49 1.70 -1.44 -9.93
C ASP A 49 2.26 -2.06 -8.64
N TYR A 50 1.81 -3.27 -8.28
CA TYR A 50 2.37 -3.99 -7.13
C TYR A 50 3.82 -4.39 -7.36
N TYR A 51 4.19 -4.84 -8.57
CA TYR A 51 5.58 -5.10 -8.89
C TYR A 51 6.43 -3.83 -8.79
N ALA A 52 5.89 -2.67 -9.19
CA ALA A 52 6.55 -1.39 -8.98
C ALA A 52 6.73 -1.06 -7.49
N LEU A 53 5.74 -1.31 -6.63
CA LEU A 53 5.91 -1.16 -5.18
C LEU A 53 7.04 -2.06 -4.64
N PHE A 54 7.09 -3.33 -5.09
CA PHE A 54 8.14 -4.25 -4.65
C PHE A 54 9.53 -3.80 -5.10
N ALA A 55 9.65 -3.23 -6.29
CA ALA A 55 10.91 -2.65 -6.77
C ALA A 55 11.31 -1.42 -5.95
N LEU A 56 10.36 -0.53 -5.63
CA LEU A 56 10.61 0.74 -4.95
C LEU A 56 10.93 0.60 -3.46
N TYR A 57 10.32 -0.38 -2.79
CA TYR A 57 10.25 -0.40 -1.33
C TYR A 57 10.87 -1.64 -0.70
N GLY A 58 11.83 -2.29 -1.38
CA GLY A 58 12.58 -3.41 -0.79
C GLY A 58 11.79 -4.73 -0.74
N GLY A 59 11.06 -5.00 -1.82
CA GLY A 59 10.34 -6.24 -2.04
C GLY A 59 9.02 -6.36 -1.27
N MET A 60 8.46 -7.57 -1.30
CA MET A 60 7.18 -7.87 -0.66
C MET A 60 7.20 -7.57 0.85
N ASP A 61 8.30 -7.84 1.54
CA ASP A 61 8.42 -7.56 2.98
C ASP A 61 8.46 -6.07 3.30
N GLY A 62 9.09 -5.25 2.45
CA GLY A 62 9.13 -3.82 2.67
C GLY A 62 7.78 -3.14 2.40
N VAL A 63 7.08 -3.56 1.35
CA VAL A 63 5.68 -3.16 1.14
C VAL A 63 4.80 -3.60 2.31
N ARG A 64 4.93 -4.84 2.77
CA ARG A 64 4.21 -5.36 3.94
C ARG A 64 4.42 -4.50 5.20
N ARG A 65 5.65 -4.02 5.44
CA ARG A 65 5.94 -3.09 6.55
C ARG A 65 5.24 -1.75 6.38
N ILE A 66 5.27 -1.16 5.19
CA ILE A 66 4.60 0.13 4.92
C ILE A 66 3.08 0.00 5.13
N ILE A 67 2.47 -1.08 4.63
CA ILE A 67 1.03 -1.37 4.83
C ILE A 67 0.68 -1.42 6.32
N ARG A 68 1.50 -2.12 7.11
CA ARG A 68 1.26 -2.30 8.55
C ARG A 68 1.44 -1.00 9.33
N ASP A 69 2.54 -0.29 9.09
CA ASP A 69 3.07 0.74 10.00
C ASP A 69 2.79 2.18 9.56
N GLU A 70 2.46 2.40 8.28
CA GLU A 70 2.46 3.75 7.70
C GLU A 70 1.14 4.14 7.03
N VAL A 71 0.46 3.21 6.36
CA VAL A 71 -0.84 3.50 5.74
C VAL A 71 -1.88 3.86 6.81
N LEU A 72 -2.56 4.98 6.64
CA LEU A 72 -3.44 5.55 7.68
C LEU A 72 -4.92 5.29 7.44
N ILE A 73 -5.31 5.03 6.18
CA ILE A 73 -6.71 4.88 5.78
C ILE A 73 -6.79 3.73 4.77
N LEU A 74 -7.70 2.79 5.01
CA LEU A 74 -8.11 1.75 4.07
C LEU A 74 -9.59 1.45 4.32
N SER A 75 -10.31 1.05 3.28
CA SER A 75 -11.67 0.53 3.43
C SER A 75 -11.66 -0.85 4.10
N ASP A 76 -12.80 -1.33 4.62
CA ASP A 76 -12.87 -2.68 5.20
C ASP A 76 -12.59 -3.78 4.16
N LYS A 77 -12.95 -3.53 2.90
CA LYS A 77 -12.64 -4.40 1.77
C LYS A 77 -11.12 -4.47 1.54
N ASP A 78 -10.46 -3.31 1.53
CA ASP A 78 -9.02 -3.24 1.28
C ASP A 78 -8.23 -3.81 2.46
N ILE A 79 -8.71 -3.62 3.70
CA ILE A 79 -8.15 -4.29 4.89
C ILE A 79 -8.22 -5.80 4.73
N ALA A 80 -9.39 -6.36 4.36
CA ALA A 80 -9.54 -7.79 4.16
C ALA A 80 -8.60 -8.32 3.06
N PHE A 81 -8.49 -7.56 1.97
CA PHE A 81 -7.58 -7.86 0.87
C PHE A 81 -6.11 -7.90 1.34
N VAL A 82 -5.60 -6.85 1.99
CA VAL A 82 -4.19 -6.82 2.40
C VAL A 82 -3.87 -7.85 3.48
N CYS A 83 -4.82 -8.14 4.39
CA CYS A 83 -4.67 -9.22 5.36
C CYS A 83 -4.44 -10.57 4.66
N THR A 84 -5.22 -10.83 3.59
CA THR A 84 -5.12 -12.07 2.83
C THR A 84 -3.86 -12.11 1.95
N ALA A 85 -3.61 -11.04 1.19
CA ALA A 85 -2.53 -10.97 0.20
C ALA A 85 -1.13 -10.92 0.83
N PHE A 86 -0.99 -10.24 1.98
CA PHE A 86 0.28 -10.04 2.67
C PHE A 86 0.41 -10.83 3.98
N ASN A 87 -0.57 -11.71 4.27
CA ASN A 87 -0.62 -12.49 5.50
C ASN A 87 -0.48 -11.60 6.76
N LEU A 88 -1.28 -10.54 6.80
CA LEU A 88 -1.34 -9.57 7.91
C LEU A 88 -2.60 -9.84 8.74
N LYS A 89 -2.55 -9.48 10.02
CA LYS A 89 -3.75 -9.41 10.86
C LYS A 89 -4.24 -7.96 10.88
N LYS A 90 -5.55 -7.75 10.81
CA LYS A 90 -6.13 -6.41 10.83
C LYS A 90 -5.76 -5.66 12.12
N GLU A 91 -5.62 -6.38 13.23
CA GLU A 91 -5.23 -5.85 14.53
C GLU A 91 -3.81 -5.27 14.56
N ASP A 92 -2.96 -5.67 13.61
CA ASP A 92 -1.60 -5.14 13.47
C ASP A 92 -1.54 -3.90 12.57
N LEU A 93 -2.64 -3.56 11.87
CA LEU A 93 -2.67 -2.45 10.92
C LEU A 93 -2.94 -1.12 11.63
N LYS A 94 -2.04 -0.15 11.44
CA LYS A 94 -2.19 1.20 11.98
C LYS A 94 -3.49 1.89 11.55
N CYS A 95 -3.90 1.72 10.29
CA CYS A 95 -5.15 2.26 9.78
C CYS A 95 -6.38 1.69 10.52
N TYR A 96 -6.36 0.40 10.84
CA TYR A 96 -7.45 -0.26 11.55
C TYR A 96 -7.55 0.17 13.01
N ILE A 97 -6.42 0.20 13.72
CA ILE A 97 -6.36 0.71 15.10
C ILE A 97 -6.89 2.14 15.16
N ARG A 98 -6.43 3.00 14.24
CA ARG A 98 -6.88 4.41 14.15
C ARG A 98 -8.39 4.51 13.88
N LYS A 99 -8.94 3.66 13.01
CA LYS A 99 -10.38 3.60 12.73
C LYS A 99 -11.18 3.23 13.99
N GLN A 100 -10.74 2.23 14.75
CA GLN A 100 -11.39 1.84 16.00
C GLN A 100 -11.38 2.96 17.04
N SER A 101 -10.24 3.62 17.24
CA SER A 101 -10.15 4.73 18.21
C SER A 101 -11.09 5.88 17.88
N ARG A 102 -11.24 6.23 16.58
CA ARG A 102 -12.20 7.26 16.16
C ARG A 102 -13.64 6.85 16.44
N GLN A 103 -14.00 5.60 16.16
CA GLN A 103 -15.36 5.11 16.42
C GLN A 103 -15.69 5.14 17.91
N ALA A 104 -14.73 4.75 18.77
CA ALA A 104 -14.91 4.79 20.22
C ALA A 104 -15.16 6.23 20.72
N LEU A 105 -14.42 7.22 20.21
CA LEU A 105 -14.61 8.63 20.56
C LEU A 105 -15.97 9.18 20.11
N MET A 106 -16.50 8.72 18.96
CA MET A 106 -17.82 9.16 18.47
C MET A 106 -18.99 8.53 19.22
N ASN A 107 -18.75 7.39 19.89
CA ASN A 107 -19.77 6.66 20.64
C ASN A 107 -19.78 7.03 22.13
N SER A 108 -18.89 7.91 22.57
CA SER A 108 -18.82 8.44 23.94
C SER A 108 -19.53 9.78 24.06
#